data_AF-A0A010RU02-F1
#
_entry.id   AF-A0A010RU02-F1
#
_cell.length_a   1.000
_cell.length_b   1.000
_cell.length_c   1.000
_cell.angle_alpha   90.00
_cell.angle_beta   90.00
_cell.angle_gamma   90.00
#
_symmetry.space_group_name_H-M   'P 1'
#
loop_
_entity.id
_entity.type
_entity.pdbx_description
1 polymer ?
#
loop_
_entity_poly.entity_id
_entity_poly.type
_entity_poly.pdbx_seq_one_letter_code
_entity_poly.pdbx_strand_id
1 'polypeptide(L)' 'MGLTKPEQDLRRDLKGIAFNLEQSCIDLGRLAQRISDADALELMQLVGRLYEDADRLTSYADEVKAGRIVRGKAE' A
#
# COMPACT_ATOMS: atom_id res chain seq x y z
N MET A 1 -17.78 20.30 4.08
CA MET A 1 -17.90 19.31 5.16
C MET A 1 -16.53 18.68 5.35
N GLY A 2 -15.95 18.81 6.55
CA GLY A 2 -14.66 18.20 6.85
C GLY A 2 -14.84 16.71 7.16
N LEU A 3 -13.85 15.89 6.80
CA LEU A 3 -13.79 14.48 7.20
C LEU A 3 -14.02 14.38 8.70
N THR A 4 -14.93 13.51 9.09
CA THR A 4 -15.15 13.14 10.49
C THR A 4 -13.84 12.57 11.06
N LYS A 5 -13.66 12.69 12.38
CA LYS A 5 -12.46 12.18 13.07
C LYS A 5 -12.07 10.73 12.69
N PRO A 6 -13.01 9.77 12.60
CA PRO A 6 -12.67 8.41 12.17
C PRO A 6 -12.18 8.32 10.72
N GLU A 7 -12.66 9.17 9.80
CA GLU A 7 -12.16 9.19 8.42
C GLU A 7 -10.74 9.77 8.33
N GLN A 8 -10.40 10.71 9.21
CA GLN A 8 -9.05 11.26 9.31
C GLN A 8 -8.06 10.24 9.90
N ASP A 9 -8.46 9.51 10.94
CA ASP A 9 -7.67 8.43 11.52
C ASP A 9 -7.46 7.30 10.50
N LEU A 10 -8.53 6.84 9.83
CA LEU A 10 -8.44 5.82 8.78
C LEU A 10 -7.48 6.23 7.65
N ARG A 11 -7.54 7.49 7.21
CA ARG A 11 -6.62 8.01 6.19
C ARG A 11 -5.17 8.01 6.66
N ARG A 12 -4.92 8.35 7.93
CA ARG A 12 -3.57 8.30 8.51
C ARG A 12 -3.06 6.87 8.56
N ASP A 13 -3.87 5.92 9.01
CA ASP A 13 -3.50 4.51 9.10
C ASP A 13 -3.22 3.90 7.72
N LEU A 14 -4.06 4.17 6.72
CA LEU A 14 -3.82 3.71 5.34
C LEU A 14 -2.49 4.24 4.78
N LYS A 15 -2.17 5.52 5.01
CA LYS A 15 -0.88 6.10 4.60
C LYS A 15 0.29 5.49 5.36
N GLY A 16 0.13 5.22 6.65
CA GLY A 16 1.15 4.55 7.46
C GLY A 16 1.44 3.14 6.96
N ILE A 17 0.39 2.38 6.62
CA ILE A 17 0.52 1.04 6.05
C ILE A 17 1.22 1.09 4.69
N ALA A 18 0.82 2.00 3.79
CA ALA A 18 1.48 2.15 2.49
C ALA A 18 2.98 2.44 2.63
N PHE A 19 3.36 3.39 3.49
CA PHE A 19 4.76 3.72 3.75
C PHE A 19 5.55 2.54 4.33
N ASN A 20 4.98 1.81 5.29
CA ASN A 20 5.62 0.62 5.86
C ASN A 20 5.84 -0.46 4.79
N LEU A 21 4.91 -0.58 3.85
CA LEU A 21 4.97 -1.55 2.77
C LEU A 21 6.04 -1.18 1.73
N GLU A 22 6.17 0.12 1.40
CA GLU A 22 7.26 0.64 0.58
C GLU A 22 8.64 0.40 1.22
N GLN A 23 8.79 0.60 2.53
CA GLN A 23 10.06 0.27 3.19
C GLN A 23 10.36 -1.22 3.20
N SER A 24 9.33 -2.04 3.45
CA SER A 24 9.47 -3.50 3.38
C SER A 24 9.94 -3.95 1.99
N CYS A 25 9.45 -3.31 0.91
CA CYS A 25 9.92 -3.55 -0.45
C CYS A 25 11.40 -3.25 -0.64
N ILE A 26 11.87 -2.11 -0.12
CA ILE A 26 13.27 -1.69 -0.22
C ILE A 26 14.17 -2.69 0.51
N ASP A 27 13.80 -3.10 1.72
CA ASP A 27 14.57 -4.06 2.51
C ASP A 27 14.58 -5.45 1.87
N LEU A 28 13.45 -5.90 1.31
CA LEU A 28 13.37 -7.13 0.53
C LEU A 28 14.27 -7.07 -0.71
N GLY A 29 14.30 -5.94 -1.44
CA GLY A 29 15.21 -5.75 -2.57
C GLY A 29 16.69 -5.80 -2.17
N ARG A 30 17.05 -5.28 -0.99
CA ARG A 30 18.42 -5.39 -0.46
C ARG A 30 18.77 -6.82 -0.04
N LEU A 31 17.82 -7.57 0.50
CA LEU A 31 18.01 -8.99 0.83
C LEU A 31 18.13 -9.83 -0.45
N ALA A 32 17.35 -9.52 -1.49
CA ALA A 32 17.40 -10.18 -2.79
C ALA A 32 18.80 -10.08 -3.44
N GLN A 33 19.49 -8.95 -3.27
CA GLN A 33 20.86 -8.77 -3.77
C GLN A 33 21.91 -9.65 -3.05
N ARG A 34 21.55 -10.30 -1.94
CA ARG A 34 22.47 -11.10 -1.12
C ARG A 34 22.26 -12.62 -1.27
N ILE A 35 21.28 -13.02 -2.07
CA ILE A 35 20.91 -14.43 -2.33
C ILE A 35 21.15 -14.76 -3.81
N SER A 36 21.20 -16.04 -4.15
CA SER A 36 21.48 -16.54 -5.51
C SER A 36 20.54 -15.94 -6.56
N ASP A 37 21.00 -15.79 -7.81
CA ASP A 37 20.25 -15.13 -8.90
C ASP A 37 18.83 -15.68 -9.13
N ALA A 38 18.62 -16.99 -8.88
CA ALA A 38 17.32 -17.63 -9.01
C ALA A 38 16.31 -17.13 -7.95
N ASP A 39 16.75 -16.92 -6.71
CA ASP A 39 15.88 -16.43 -5.62
C ASP A 39 15.67 -14.92 -5.70
N ALA A 40 16.64 -14.19 -6.26
CA ALA A 40 16.56 -12.74 -6.44
C ALA A 40 15.41 -12.31 -7.38
N LEU A 41 15.13 -13.09 -8.44
CA LEU A 41 14.06 -12.79 -9.39
C LEU A 41 12.67 -12.92 -8.76
N GLU A 42 12.40 -14.01 -8.04
CA GLU A 42 11.14 -14.23 -7.33
C GLU A 42 10.90 -13.15 -6.27
N LEU A 43 11.96 -12.75 -5.56
CA LEU A 43 11.90 -11.67 -4.57
C LEU A 43 11.61 -10.30 -5.22
N MET A 44 12.21 -9.99 -6.36
CA MET A 44 11.91 -8.77 -7.11
C MET A 44 10.45 -8.73 -7.60
N GLN A 45 9.90 -9.87 -8.03
CA GLN A 45 8.48 -9.95 -8.40
C GLN A 45 7.56 -9.71 -7.19
N LEU A 46 7.90 -10.27 -6.02
CA LEU A 46 7.15 -10.05 -4.79
C LEU A 46 7.18 -8.56 -4.38
N VAL A 47 8.34 -7.92 -4.48
CA VAL A 47 8.52 -6.47 -4.26
C VAL A 47 7.66 -5.66 -5.21
N GLY A 48 7.60 -6.04 -6.50
CA GLY A 48 6.73 -5.37 -7.48
C GLY A 48 5.25 -5.38 -7.08
N ARG A 49 4.72 -6.54 -6.68
CA ARG A 49 3.31 -6.67 -6.25
C ARG A 49 3.01 -5.84 -5.00
N LEU A 50 3.95 -5.75 -4.07
CA LEU A 50 3.80 -4.93 -2.88
C LEU A 50 3.71 -3.43 -3.26
N TYR A 51 4.54 -2.93 -4.18
CA TYR A 51 4.39 -1.55 -4.65
C TYR A 51 3.01 -1.28 -5.28
N GLU A 52 2.47 -2.22 -6.07
CA GLU A 52 1.12 -2.10 -6.64
C GLU A 52 0.03 -2.05 -5.56
N ASP A 53 0.16 -2.85 -4.50
CA ASP A 53 -0.79 -2.85 -3.37
C ASP A 53 -0.69 -1.55 -2.55
N ALA A 54 0.51 -0.99 -2.35
CA ALA A 54 0.70 0.30 -1.69
C ALA A 54 0.06 1.45 -2.49
N ASP A 55 0.20 1.47 -3.81
CA ASP A 55 -0.43 2.46 -4.69
C ASP A 55 -1.97 2.38 -4.63
N ARG A 56 -2.52 1.15 -4.63
CA ARG A 56 -3.97 0.92 -4.44
C ARG A 56 -4.47 1.41 -3.10
N LEU A 57 -3.76 1.14 -2.01
CA LEU A 57 -4.11 1.63 -0.68
C LEU A 57 -4.08 3.17 -0.62
N THR A 58 -3.15 3.79 -1.33
CA THR A 58 -3.05 5.25 -1.45
C THR A 58 -4.26 5.81 -2.19
N SER A 59 -4.65 5.21 -3.31
CA SER A 59 -5.87 5.58 -4.05
C SER A 59 -7.13 5.46 -3.18
N TYR A 60 -7.29 4.36 -2.43
CA TYR A 60 -8.43 4.20 -1.52
C TYR A 60 -8.44 5.26 -0.41
N ALA A 61 -7.29 5.63 0.13
CA ALA A 61 -7.19 6.67 1.14
C ALA A 61 -7.61 8.05 0.59
N ASP A 62 -7.37 8.33 -0.69
CA ASP A 62 -7.80 9.57 -1.35
C ASP A 62 -9.27 9.54 -1.79
N GLU A 63 -9.83 8.39 -2.14
CA GLU A 63 -11.28 8.20 -2.34
C GLU A 63 -12.07 8.46 -1.05
N VAL A 64 -11.62 7.89 0.07
CA VAL A 64 -12.17 8.15 1.41
C VAL A 64 -12.07 9.64 1.73
N LYS A 65 -10.91 10.27 1.48
CA LYS A 65 -10.72 11.71 1.70
C LYS A 65 -11.72 12.57 0.91
N ALA A 66 -12.06 12.14 -0.30
CA ALA A 66 -12.98 12.85 -1.18
C ALA A 66 -14.45 12.66 -0.78
N GLY A 67 -14.76 11.90 0.28
CA GLY A 67 -16.12 11.51 0.64
C GLY A 67 -16.79 10.64 -0.41
N ARG A 68 -16.00 10.06 -1.33
CA ARG A 68 -16.44 9.21 -2.43
C ARG A 68 -16.22 7.75 -2.06
N ILE A 69 -16.76 7.31 -0.93
CA ILE A 69 -16.81 5.87 -0.64
C ILE A 69 -17.87 5.27 -1.57
N VAL A 70 -17.48 4.89 -2.80
CA VAL A 70 -18.41 4.35 -3.80
C VAL A 70 -18.72 2.87 -3.59
N ARG A 71 -18.13 2.21 -2.59
CA ARG A 71 -18.51 0.85 -2.18
C ARG A 71 -19.73 0.88 -1.25
N GLY A 72 -20.83 1.45 -1.74
CA GLY A 72 -22.16 1.05 -1.32
C GLY A 72 -22.51 -0.23 -2.07
N LYS A 73 -22.86 -1.29 -1.32
CA LYS A 73 -23.35 -2.62 -1.75
C LYS A 73 -23.66 -2.79 -3.25
N ALA A 74 -23.10 -3.84 -3.85
CA ALA A 74 -23.87 -4.59 -4.85
C ALA A 74 -25.16 -5.07 -4.16
N GLU A 75 -26.31 -4.61 -4.63
CA GLU A 75 -27.61 -5.23 -4.34
C GLU A 75 -27.65 -6.67 -4.86
#